data_AF-A0A2V7Z6B2-F1
#
_entry.id   AF-A0A2V7Z6B2-F1
#
_cell.length_a   1.000
_cell.length_b   1.000
_cell.length_c   1.000
_cell.angle_alpha   90.00
_cell.angle_beta   90.00
_cell.angle_gamma   90.00
#
_symmetry.space_group_name_H-M   'P 1'
#
loop_
_entity.id
_entity.type
_entity.pdbx_description
1 polymer ?
#
loop_
_entity_poly.entity_id
_entity_poly.type
_entity_poly.pdbx_seq_one_letter_code
_entity_poly.pdbx_strand_id
1 'polypeptide(L)'
;MKAISNDPNDPKEGIMIRNRSFASLRRPLLAAFALTFTVSAAAWAEPHCRAVHSRVDLAAGAPTCGSAIGLCAGGTLRGTLQGESSFIGTGSVPTVDTGTTGVVVLTGDNTIHTRDGDLLTKDAIVLATTGDGEFAEVDTVVGGTGVYEGASGKFTATGTFANGTGFGVLVGEVCWP
;
A
#
# COMPACT_ATOMS: atom_id res chain seq x y z
N MET A 1 -86.84 17.13 -5.95
CA MET A 1 -87.71 18.29 -6.21
C MET A 1 -87.97 19.03 -4.90
N LYS A 2 -87.31 20.16 -4.66
CA LYS A 2 -87.86 21.41 -4.09
C LYS A 2 -86.71 22.29 -3.64
N ALA A 3 -86.58 23.40 -4.35
CA ALA A 3 -85.94 24.62 -3.88
C ALA A 3 -86.83 25.30 -2.82
N ILE A 4 -86.42 26.52 -2.42
CA ILE A 4 -87.05 27.52 -1.53
C ILE A 4 -86.34 27.52 -0.16
N SER A 5 -85.34 28.39 0.07
CA SER A 5 -85.42 29.84 0.33
C SER A 5 -86.10 30.15 1.67
N ASN A 6 -85.38 30.80 2.58
CA ASN A 6 -85.95 31.73 3.56
C ASN A 6 -84.85 32.69 4.07
N ASP A 7 -84.88 33.90 3.52
CA ASP A 7 -84.43 35.15 4.13
C ASP A 7 -85.67 35.75 4.82
N PRO A 8 -85.60 36.28 6.06
CA PRO A 8 -85.63 37.74 6.20
C PRO A 8 -84.99 38.34 7.48
N ASN A 9 -84.24 39.44 7.30
CA ASN A 9 -84.18 40.62 8.17
C ASN A 9 -83.57 40.53 9.59
N ASP A 10 -82.31 40.99 9.70
CA ASP A 10 -81.75 41.70 10.87
C ASP A 10 -81.36 43.13 10.41
N PRO A 11 -81.52 44.19 11.24
CA PRO A 11 -81.58 45.57 10.79
C PRO A 11 -80.23 46.30 10.74
N LYS A 12 -80.26 47.35 9.93
CA LYS A 12 -79.56 48.64 9.99
C LYS A 12 -78.59 48.86 11.16
N GLU A 13 -77.36 49.22 10.81
CA GLU A 13 -76.59 50.42 11.19
C GLU A 13 -75.12 50.12 10.81
N GLY A 14 -74.43 50.86 9.96
CA GLY A 14 -74.38 52.31 9.92
C GLY A 14 -73.15 52.76 10.71
N ILE A 15 -72.07 53.07 9.98
CA ILE A 15 -70.92 53.92 10.36
C ILE A 15 -69.58 53.21 10.67
N MET A 16 -68.56 53.76 9.98
CA MET A 16 -67.13 53.87 10.30
C MET A 16 -66.10 53.05 9.51
N ILE A 17 -65.76 53.60 8.33
CA ILE A 17 -64.41 53.95 7.86
C ILE A 17 -63.22 53.32 8.62
N ARG A 18 -62.47 52.40 7.98
CA ARG A 18 -61.03 52.58 7.67
C ARG A 18 -60.42 51.44 6.82
N ASN A 19 -59.98 51.87 5.64
CA ASN A 19 -58.79 51.54 4.86
C ASN A 19 -58.14 50.13 4.80
N ARG A 20 -57.65 49.86 3.58
CA ARG A 20 -57.23 48.58 2.99
C ARG A 20 -55.93 47.96 3.51
N SER A 21 -55.98 46.62 3.56
CA SER A 21 -54.98 45.61 3.15
C SER A 21 -53.58 45.60 3.79
N PHE A 22 -53.19 44.47 4.40
CA PHE A 22 -52.38 43.42 3.75
C PHE A 22 -52.18 42.20 4.68
N ALA A 23 -52.62 41.05 4.18
CA ALA A 23 -52.10 39.69 4.31
C ALA A 23 -51.32 39.19 5.57
N SER A 24 -51.90 38.14 6.15
CA SER A 24 -51.29 36.83 6.49
C SER A 24 -50.07 36.73 7.43
N LEU A 25 -50.35 36.32 8.68
CA LEU A 25 -50.05 34.99 9.23
C LEU A 25 -48.75 34.28 8.75
N ARG A 26 -47.78 34.07 9.65
CA ARG A 26 -47.29 32.75 10.16
C ARG A 26 -45.82 32.78 10.64
N ARG A 27 -45.69 32.50 11.94
CA ARG A 27 -44.68 31.68 12.65
C ARG A 27 -43.18 32.06 12.61
N PRO A 28 -42.50 32.04 13.79
CA PRO A 28 -41.10 32.45 13.93
C PRO A 28 -40.16 31.34 13.44
N LEU A 29 -39.19 31.71 12.59
CA LEU A 29 -38.07 30.86 12.21
C LEU A 29 -36.92 31.10 13.19
N LEU A 30 -36.76 30.18 14.15
CA LEU A 30 -35.52 29.98 14.89
C LEU A 30 -34.48 29.42 13.92
N ALA A 31 -33.59 30.29 13.42
CA ALA A 31 -32.45 29.89 12.60
C ALA A 31 -31.36 29.27 13.49
N ALA A 32 -31.42 27.96 13.69
CA ALA A 32 -30.31 27.19 14.26
C ALA A 32 -29.24 26.99 13.18
N PHE A 33 -28.14 27.72 13.30
CA PHE A 33 -26.96 27.60 12.44
C PHE A 33 -26.17 26.35 12.87
N ALA A 34 -26.57 25.17 12.38
CA ALA A 34 -25.84 23.93 12.60
C ALA A 34 -24.59 23.92 11.70
N LEU A 35 -23.41 24.16 12.29
CA LEU A 35 -22.12 23.88 11.64
C LEU A 35 -22.01 22.37 11.41
N THR A 36 -22.31 21.92 10.19
CA THR A 36 -21.99 20.56 9.74
C THR A 36 -20.49 20.49 9.44
N PHE A 37 -19.69 20.05 10.42
CA PHE A 37 -18.34 19.56 10.16
C PHE A 37 -18.46 18.25 9.37
N THR A 38 -18.31 18.32 8.05
CA THR A 38 -18.10 17.14 7.22
C THR A 38 -16.67 16.65 7.50
N VAL A 39 -16.55 15.65 8.38
CA VAL A 39 -15.31 14.89 8.51
C VAL A 39 -15.15 14.11 7.21
N SER A 40 -14.34 14.63 6.29
CA SER A 40 -13.90 13.90 5.12
C SER A 40 -13.00 12.76 5.60
N ALA A 41 -13.58 11.59 5.85
CA ALA A 41 -12.78 10.37 5.94
C ALA A 41 -12.10 10.20 4.59
N ALA A 42 -10.77 10.35 4.55
CA ALA A 42 -10.01 9.92 3.39
C ALA A 42 -10.30 8.42 3.21
N ALA A 43 -10.97 8.07 2.11
CA ALA A 43 -11.11 6.69 1.72
C ALA A 43 -9.72 6.22 1.26
N TRP A 44 -8.98 5.59 2.17
CA TRP A 44 -7.78 4.85 1.80
C TRP A 44 -8.27 3.63 1.03
N ALA A 45 -7.92 3.54 -0.27
CA ALA A 45 -8.10 2.29 -0.99
C ALA A 45 -7.36 1.20 -0.22
N GLU A 46 -8.01 0.06 0.01
CA GLU A 46 -7.32 -1.06 0.63
C GLU A 46 -6.21 -1.51 -0.31
N PRO A 47 -4.96 -1.60 0.19
CA PRO A 47 -3.84 -1.95 -0.67
C PRO A 47 -4.10 -3.31 -1.33
N HIS A 48 -3.94 -3.35 -2.64
CA HIS A 48 -4.11 -4.56 -3.41
C HIS A 48 -2.84 -5.41 -3.28
N CYS A 49 -2.90 -6.55 -2.58
CA CYS A 49 -1.77 -7.44 -2.40
C CYS A 49 -1.81 -8.64 -3.34
N ARG A 50 -0.65 -9.01 -3.90
CA ARG A 50 -0.47 -10.20 -4.73
C ARG A 50 0.62 -11.09 -4.16
N ALA A 51 0.31 -12.38 -4.06
CA ALA A 51 1.24 -13.38 -3.57
C ALA A 51 2.45 -13.55 -4.51
N VAL A 52 3.64 -13.51 -3.93
CA VAL A 52 4.91 -13.84 -4.55
C VAL A 52 5.14 -15.34 -4.40
N HIS A 53 5.37 -15.99 -5.54
CA HIS A 53 5.94 -17.33 -5.60
C HIS A 53 6.83 -17.39 -6.84
N SER A 54 8.14 -17.30 -6.63
CA SER A 54 9.13 -17.25 -7.71
C SER A 54 10.33 -18.12 -7.38
N ARG A 55 11.03 -18.58 -8.41
CA ARG A 55 12.39 -19.11 -8.31
C ARG A 55 13.37 -18.06 -8.78
N VAL A 56 14.57 -18.09 -8.23
CA VAL A 56 15.70 -17.28 -8.68
C VAL A 56 16.90 -18.19 -8.93
N ASP A 57 17.55 -18.04 -10.09
CA ASP A 57 18.88 -18.61 -10.36
C ASP A 57 19.91 -17.51 -10.10
N LEU A 58 20.86 -17.73 -9.19
CA LEU A 58 21.78 -16.71 -8.70
C LEU A 58 23.19 -16.88 -9.29
N ALA A 59 23.86 -15.76 -9.53
CA ALA A 59 25.27 -15.71 -9.93
C ALA A 59 25.99 -14.54 -9.26
N ALA A 60 27.22 -14.75 -8.80
CA ALA A 60 28.06 -13.69 -8.26
C ALA A 60 28.34 -12.64 -9.33
N GLY A 61 28.18 -11.37 -8.95
CA GLY A 61 28.58 -10.22 -9.74
C GLY A 61 30.08 -9.95 -9.64
N ALA A 62 30.58 -9.10 -10.52
CA ALA A 62 31.96 -8.62 -10.44
C ALA A 62 32.18 -7.81 -9.13
N PRO A 63 33.37 -7.89 -8.50
CA PRO A 63 33.66 -7.18 -7.25
C PRO A 63 33.57 -5.64 -7.35
N THR A 64 33.53 -5.11 -8.56
CA THR A 64 33.53 -3.67 -8.87
C THR A 64 32.14 -3.04 -8.88
N CYS A 65 31.13 -3.72 -8.35
CA CYS A 65 29.73 -3.29 -8.31
C CYS A 65 29.42 -2.20 -7.26
N GLY A 66 30.42 -1.71 -6.51
CA GLY A 66 30.21 -0.68 -5.48
C GLY A 66 29.72 -1.21 -4.12
N SER A 67 29.71 -2.53 -3.90
CA SER A 67 29.38 -3.11 -2.60
C SER A 67 30.40 -2.74 -1.52
N ALA A 68 29.91 -2.38 -0.33
CA ALA A 68 30.74 -2.08 0.84
C ALA A 68 31.43 -3.34 1.41
N ILE A 69 30.90 -4.53 1.12
CA ILE A 69 31.43 -5.82 1.57
C ILE A 69 32.01 -6.65 0.41
N GLY A 70 32.11 -6.07 -0.79
CA GLY A 70 32.61 -6.75 -1.98
C GLY A 70 31.71 -7.89 -2.48
N LEU A 71 30.43 -7.93 -2.07
CA LEU A 71 29.47 -8.95 -2.48
C LEU A 71 28.39 -8.33 -3.37
N CYS A 72 28.26 -8.85 -4.58
CA CYS A 72 27.14 -8.59 -5.46
C CYS A 72 26.66 -9.88 -6.08
N ALA A 73 25.38 -9.92 -6.42
CA ALA A 73 24.77 -11.04 -7.11
C ALA A 73 23.78 -10.54 -8.16
N GLY A 74 23.78 -11.20 -9.31
CA GLY A 74 22.68 -11.14 -10.26
C GLY A 74 21.78 -12.35 -10.04
N GLY A 75 20.50 -12.22 -10.39
CA GLY A 75 19.60 -13.35 -10.37
C GLY A 75 18.53 -13.31 -11.45
N THR A 76 18.19 -14.45 -12.03
CA THR A 76 17.11 -14.56 -13.01
C THR A 76 15.86 -15.11 -12.34
N LEU A 77 14.79 -14.32 -12.27
CA LEU A 77 13.55 -14.66 -11.60
C LEU A 77 12.50 -15.25 -12.56
N ARG A 78 11.84 -16.32 -12.11
CA ARG A 78 10.76 -17.01 -12.82
C ARG A 78 9.60 -17.32 -11.86
N GLY A 79 8.40 -16.84 -12.17
CA GLY A 79 7.20 -17.06 -11.34
C GLY A 79 6.30 -15.85 -11.32
N THR A 80 5.74 -15.50 -10.15
CA THR A 80 4.97 -14.25 -9.99
C THR A 80 5.82 -13.03 -10.34
N LEU A 81 7.01 -12.95 -9.77
CA LEU A 81 8.05 -12.01 -10.18
C LEU A 81 8.85 -12.65 -11.32
N GLN A 82 8.96 -11.92 -12.43
CA GLN A 82 9.66 -12.34 -13.64
C GLN A 82 10.55 -11.21 -14.13
N GLY A 83 11.86 -11.47 -14.24
CA GLY A 83 12.84 -10.44 -14.52
C GLY A 83 14.25 -10.81 -14.05
N GLU A 84 15.09 -9.79 -13.88
CA GLU A 84 16.45 -9.94 -13.36
C GLU A 84 16.60 -9.16 -12.04
N SER A 85 17.26 -9.73 -11.04
CA SER A 85 17.63 -9.04 -9.81
C SER A 85 19.08 -8.57 -9.85
N SER A 86 19.31 -7.39 -9.30
CA SER A 86 20.64 -6.81 -9.08
C SER A 86 20.81 -6.51 -7.59
N PHE A 87 21.55 -7.37 -6.90
CA PHE A 87 21.84 -7.25 -5.47
C PHE A 87 23.22 -6.63 -5.22
N ILE A 88 23.27 -5.68 -4.28
CA ILE A 88 24.49 -5.05 -3.78
C ILE A 88 24.54 -5.19 -2.27
N GLY A 89 25.54 -5.92 -1.77
CA GLY A 89 25.76 -6.10 -0.34
C GLY A 89 26.19 -4.79 0.33
N THR A 90 25.54 -4.44 1.44
CA THR A 90 25.78 -3.20 2.21
C THR A 90 26.44 -3.47 3.55
N GLY A 91 26.28 -4.67 4.12
CA GLY A 91 26.81 -5.00 5.44
C GLY A 91 26.98 -6.51 5.66
N SER A 92 27.94 -6.86 6.52
CA SER A 92 28.22 -8.23 6.93
C SER A 92 28.61 -8.24 8.40
N VAL A 93 27.93 -9.07 9.19
CA VAL A 93 28.15 -9.19 10.63
C VAL A 93 28.22 -10.68 10.99
N PRO A 94 29.34 -11.16 11.58
CA PRO A 94 29.38 -12.50 12.14
C PRO A 94 28.48 -12.58 13.39
N THR A 95 27.90 -13.75 13.62
CA THR A 95 27.21 -14.09 14.86
C THR A 95 28.22 -14.54 15.92
N VAL A 96 27.77 -14.64 17.18
CA VAL A 96 28.60 -15.19 18.26
C VAL A 96 29.02 -16.64 18.00
N ASP A 97 28.22 -17.39 17.24
CA ASP A 97 28.45 -18.80 16.93
C ASP A 97 29.08 -19.02 15.54
N THR A 98 29.51 -17.97 14.83
CA THR A 98 30.08 -18.09 13.48
C THR A 98 31.29 -19.02 13.43
N GLY A 99 32.14 -19.01 14.46
CA GLY A 99 33.32 -19.90 14.50
C GLY A 99 32.96 -21.39 14.50
N THR A 100 31.76 -21.75 14.97
CA THR A 100 31.27 -23.13 15.02
C THR A 100 30.34 -23.47 13.86
N THR A 101 29.50 -22.52 13.44
CA THR A 101 28.42 -22.75 12.45
C THR A 101 28.80 -22.33 11.04
N GLY A 102 29.78 -21.45 10.88
CA GLY A 102 30.08 -20.80 9.61
C GLY A 102 28.98 -19.84 9.14
N VAL A 103 28.03 -19.42 9.99
CA VAL A 103 26.91 -18.55 9.58
C VAL A 103 27.23 -17.08 9.80
N VAL A 104 26.90 -16.23 8.83
CA VAL A 104 26.98 -14.77 8.92
C VAL A 104 25.63 -14.13 8.59
N VAL A 105 25.43 -12.89 9.07
CA VAL A 105 24.29 -12.05 8.67
C VAL A 105 24.77 -11.02 7.66
N LEU A 106 24.07 -10.91 6.53
CA LEU A 106 24.32 -9.91 5.50
C LEU A 106 23.12 -8.98 5.37
N THR A 107 23.38 -7.76 4.92
CA THR A 107 22.34 -6.84 4.45
C THR A 107 22.67 -6.38 3.05
N GLY A 108 21.66 -6.02 2.28
CA GLY A 108 21.87 -5.46 0.95
C GLY A 108 20.67 -4.76 0.36
N ASP A 109 20.94 -4.14 -0.77
CA ASP A 109 19.96 -3.44 -1.59
C ASP A 109 19.76 -4.26 -2.85
N ASN A 110 18.51 -4.50 -3.22
CA ASN A 110 18.18 -5.27 -4.42
C ASN A 110 17.18 -4.53 -5.28
N THR A 111 17.42 -4.60 -6.59
CA THR A 111 16.51 -4.10 -7.61
C THR A 111 16.09 -5.25 -8.49
N ILE A 112 14.80 -5.56 -8.51
CA ILE A 112 14.21 -6.56 -9.40
C ILE A 112 13.64 -5.84 -10.61
N HIS A 113 14.35 -5.97 -11.74
CA HIS A 113 14.00 -5.41 -13.03
C HIS A 113 12.96 -6.28 -13.72
N THR A 114 11.74 -5.78 -13.83
CA THR A 114 10.67 -6.47 -14.56
C THR A 114 10.29 -5.69 -15.83
N ARG A 115 9.48 -6.30 -16.69
CA ARG A 115 8.92 -5.60 -17.87
C ARG A 115 8.03 -4.40 -17.52
N ASP A 116 7.47 -4.38 -16.31
CA ASP A 116 6.45 -3.41 -15.89
C ASP A 116 7.03 -2.32 -14.96
N GLY A 117 8.33 -2.36 -14.68
CA GLY A 117 9.03 -1.48 -13.76
C GLY A 117 9.97 -2.23 -12.82
N ASP A 118 10.65 -1.46 -11.98
CA ASP A 118 11.58 -1.98 -10.99
C ASP A 118 10.89 -2.12 -9.63
N LEU A 119 11.11 -3.23 -8.94
CA LEU A 119 10.75 -3.42 -7.55
C LEU A 119 12.01 -3.29 -6.69
N LEU A 120 11.96 -2.46 -5.65
CA LEU A 120 13.11 -2.16 -4.79
C LEU A 120 12.94 -2.83 -3.44
N THR A 121 13.96 -3.57 -2.99
CA THR A 121 13.96 -4.23 -1.68
C THR A 121 15.21 -3.93 -0.85
N LYS A 122 15.03 -4.02 0.47
CA LYS A 122 16.09 -4.08 1.47
C LYS A 122 16.10 -5.49 2.07
N ASP A 123 17.23 -6.15 1.95
CA ASP A 123 17.32 -7.58 2.18
C ASP A 123 18.17 -7.83 3.44
N ALA A 124 17.73 -8.78 4.27
CA ALA A 124 18.43 -9.23 5.46
C ALA A 124 18.59 -10.76 5.39
N ILE A 125 19.83 -11.21 5.30
CA ILE A 125 20.20 -12.55 4.87
C ILE A 125 20.97 -13.24 5.99
N VAL A 126 20.63 -14.49 6.30
CA VAL A 126 21.53 -15.41 7.00
C VAL A 126 22.14 -16.34 5.96
N LEU A 127 23.47 -16.43 5.94
CA LEU A 127 24.22 -17.22 4.95
C LEU A 127 25.20 -18.15 5.68
N ALA A 128 25.13 -19.44 5.40
CA ALA A 128 26.20 -20.37 5.71
C ALA A 128 27.37 -20.14 4.75
N THR A 129 28.56 -19.82 5.26
CA THR A 129 29.77 -19.57 4.45
C THR A 129 30.60 -20.85 4.23
N THR A 130 30.08 -21.99 4.66
CA THR A 130 30.67 -23.32 4.53
C THR A 130 29.61 -24.28 4.01
N GLY A 131 30.02 -25.41 3.42
CA GLY A 131 29.07 -26.36 2.86
C GLY A 131 28.50 -25.87 1.53
N ASP A 132 27.20 -26.06 1.32
CA ASP A 132 26.52 -25.76 0.06
C ASP A 132 26.05 -24.30 -0.02
N GLY A 133 26.31 -23.49 1.01
CA GLY A 133 26.01 -22.06 1.00
C GLY A 133 24.54 -21.77 1.28
N GLU A 134 23.92 -22.54 2.17
CA GLU A 134 22.51 -22.38 2.53
C GLU A 134 22.23 -20.96 3.01
N PHE A 135 21.15 -20.38 2.51
CA PHE A 135 20.69 -19.07 2.95
C PHE A 135 19.20 -19.03 3.19
N ALA A 136 18.82 -18.10 4.06
CA ALA A 136 17.46 -17.62 4.22
C ALA A 136 17.49 -16.10 4.36
N GLU A 137 16.53 -15.41 3.75
CA GLU A 137 16.45 -13.96 3.81
C GLU A 137 15.03 -13.44 3.94
N VAL A 138 14.92 -12.21 4.44
CA VAL A 138 13.72 -11.40 4.42
C VAL A 138 13.97 -10.21 3.51
N ASP A 139 13.15 -10.10 2.47
CA ASP A 139 13.17 -9.04 1.49
C ASP A 139 12.03 -8.08 1.78
N THR A 140 12.37 -6.86 2.19
CA THR A 140 11.37 -5.83 2.49
C THR A 140 11.22 -4.91 1.30
N VAL A 141 10.01 -4.84 0.72
CA VAL A 141 9.71 -3.91 -0.37
C VAL A 141 9.70 -2.49 0.16
N VAL A 142 10.52 -1.63 -0.43
CA VAL A 142 10.68 -0.22 -0.04
C VAL A 142 10.23 0.76 -1.12
N GLY A 143 9.76 0.25 -2.26
CA GLY A 143 9.19 1.04 -3.34
C GLY A 143 9.44 0.40 -4.70
N GLY A 144 9.31 1.21 -5.74
CA GLY A 144 9.49 0.76 -7.11
C GLY A 144 9.18 1.85 -8.13
N THR A 145 9.25 1.47 -9.39
CA THR A 145 8.91 2.30 -10.56
C THR A 145 7.82 1.62 -11.39
N GLY A 146 7.21 2.37 -12.31
CA GLY A 146 6.17 1.83 -13.18
C GLY A 146 4.98 1.31 -12.39
N VAL A 147 4.59 0.06 -12.60
CA VAL A 147 3.48 -0.55 -11.84
C VAL A 147 3.79 -0.74 -10.35
N TYR A 148 5.05 -0.65 -9.94
CA TYR A 148 5.48 -0.80 -8.53
C TYR A 148 5.68 0.54 -7.81
N GLU A 149 5.25 1.66 -8.41
CA GLU A 149 5.27 2.94 -7.70
C GLU A 149 4.41 2.87 -6.43
N GLY A 150 5.00 3.24 -5.28
CA GLY A 150 4.35 3.13 -3.97
C GLY A 150 4.19 1.69 -3.44
N ALA A 151 4.79 0.69 -4.09
CA ALA A 151 4.71 -0.69 -3.64
C ALA A 151 5.31 -0.90 -2.25
N SER A 152 4.74 -1.84 -1.52
CA SER A 152 5.16 -2.30 -0.20
C SER A 152 4.98 -3.81 -0.07
N GLY A 153 5.25 -4.38 1.11
CA GLY A 153 5.12 -5.81 1.37
C GLY A 153 6.45 -6.46 1.76
N LYS A 154 6.41 -7.77 1.91
CA LYS A 154 7.56 -8.58 2.28
C LYS A 154 7.49 -9.95 1.64
N PHE A 155 8.64 -10.50 1.29
CA PHE A 155 8.79 -11.89 0.95
C PHE A 155 10.07 -12.44 1.57
N THR A 156 10.19 -13.75 1.57
CA THR A 156 11.38 -14.46 2.04
C THR A 156 11.95 -15.26 0.90
N ALA A 157 13.27 -15.32 0.80
CA ALA A 157 13.93 -16.29 -0.05
C ALA A 157 14.69 -17.32 0.77
N THR A 158 14.70 -18.56 0.28
CA THR A 158 15.52 -19.64 0.84
C THR A 158 16.16 -20.43 -0.27
N GLY A 159 17.40 -20.85 -0.09
CA GLY A 159 18.13 -21.54 -1.15
C GLY A 159 19.58 -21.82 -0.79
N THR A 160 20.41 -21.93 -1.82
CA THR A 160 21.86 -22.11 -1.71
C THR A 160 22.61 -21.12 -2.59
N PHE A 161 23.78 -20.67 -2.14
CA PHE A 161 24.69 -19.83 -2.88
C PHE A 161 26.14 -20.14 -2.49
N ALA A 162 26.84 -20.88 -3.33
CA ALA A 162 28.21 -21.30 -3.11
C ALA A 162 29.02 -21.22 -4.41
N ASN A 163 30.31 -20.95 -4.30
CA ASN A 163 31.23 -20.86 -5.44
C ASN A 163 30.77 -19.90 -6.55
N GLY A 164 30.02 -18.87 -6.15
CA GLY A 164 29.52 -17.83 -7.05
C GLY A 164 28.29 -18.19 -7.86
N THR A 165 27.61 -19.30 -7.57
CA THR A 165 26.31 -19.62 -8.17
C THR A 165 25.34 -20.16 -7.13
N GLY A 166 24.05 -20.14 -7.44
CA GLY A 166 23.04 -20.59 -6.51
C GLY A 166 21.64 -20.66 -7.10
N PHE A 167 20.69 -21.02 -6.26
CA PHE A 167 19.27 -20.90 -6.57
C PHE A 167 18.48 -20.60 -5.30
N GLY A 168 17.27 -20.05 -5.45
CA GLY A 168 16.37 -19.79 -4.33
C GLY A 168 14.90 -19.87 -4.73
N VAL A 169 14.05 -19.94 -3.71
CA VAL A 169 12.60 -19.83 -3.82
C VAL A 169 12.13 -18.65 -2.99
N LEU A 170 11.40 -17.73 -3.62
CA LEU A 170 10.83 -16.54 -3.02
C LEU A 170 9.34 -16.79 -2.73
N VAL A 171 8.90 -16.48 -1.51
CA VAL A 171 7.51 -16.61 -1.06
C VAL A 171 7.10 -15.41 -0.22
N GLY A 172 5.93 -14.83 -0.50
CA GLY A 172 5.39 -13.72 0.30
C GLY A 172 4.37 -12.91 -0.49
N GLU A 173 4.43 -11.59 -0.41
CA GLU A 173 3.52 -10.69 -1.11
C GLU A 173 4.12 -9.33 -1.45
N VAL A 174 3.57 -8.72 -2.52
CA VAL A 174 3.78 -7.32 -2.88
C VAL A 174 2.40 -6.65 -2.91
N CYS A 175 2.31 -5.48 -2.29
CA CYS A 175 1.09 -4.69 -2.19
C CYS A 175 1.25 -3.34 -2.88
N TRP A 176 0.22 -2.90 -3.59
CA TRP A 176 0.14 -1.58 -4.23
C TRP A 176 -0.90 -0.70 -3.54
N PRO A 177 -0.76 0.64 -3.63
CA PRO A 177 -1.75 1.59 -3.15
C PRO A 177 -3.14 1.41 -3.75
#